data_AF-A0A3D2RVI9-F1
#
_entry.id   AF-A0A3D2RVI9-F1
#
_cell.length_a   1.000
_cell.length_b   1.000
_cell.length_c   1.000
_cell.angle_alpha   90.00
_cell.angle_beta   90.00
_cell.angle_gamma   90.00
#
_symmetry.space_group_name_H-M   'P 1'
#
loop_
_entity.id
_entity.type
_entity.pdbx_description
1 polymer ?
#
loop_
_entity_poly.entity_id
_entity_poly.type
_entity_poly.pdbx_seq_one_letter_code
_entity_poly.pdbx_strand_id
1 'polypeptide(L)'
;GNGGSASTASHIGCDLGKGTISVPGGGSIPARKRFRAISLTDNVATMTAWSNDTSYDDIFVEQLKNLVNSGDLIIGISVSGNSE
;
A
#
# COMPACT_ATOMS: atom_id res chain seq x y z
N GLY A 1 2.85 7.03 3.26
CA GLY A 1 2.83 7.36 4.70
C GLY A 1 4.24 7.24 5.23
N ASN A 2 4.65 8.07 6.19
CA ASN A 2 6.06 8.17 6.62
C ASN A 2 6.25 7.72 8.08
N GLY A 3 7.43 7.19 8.42
CA GLY A 3 7.76 6.74 9.78
C GLY A 3 6.77 5.71 10.32
N GLY A 4 6.19 5.95 11.50
CA GLY A 4 5.18 5.05 12.08
C GLY A 4 3.95 4.85 11.18
N SER A 5 3.54 5.89 10.44
CA SER A 5 2.45 5.78 9.47
C SER A 5 2.80 4.88 8.28
N ALA A 6 4.09 4.74 7.94
CA ALA A 6 4.56 3.75 6.96
C ALA A 6 4.33 2.33 7.48
N SER A 7 4.70 2.05 8.74
CA SER A 7 4.46 0.75 9.37
C SER A 7 2.96 0.42 9.43
N THR A 8 2.10 1.40 9.72
CA THR A 8 0.64 1.20 9.67
C THR A 8 0.16 0.87 8.24
N ALA A 9 0.69 1.54 7.22
CA ALA A 9 0.33 1.27 5.82
C ALA A 9 0.71 -0.16 5.42
N SER A 10 1.93 -0.60 5.76
CA SER A 10 2.41 -1.98 5.55
C SER A 10 1.53 -2.99 6.28
N HIS A 11 1.17 -2.71 7.54
CA HIS A 11 0.33 -3.59 8.33
C HIS A 11 -1.08 -3.73 7.73
N ILE A 12 -1.71 -2.64 7.32
CA ILE A 12 -3.01 -2.68 6.63
C ILE A 12 -2.91 -3.47 5.32
N GLY A 13 -1.83 -3.29 4.55
CA GLY A 13 -1.58 -4.07 3.34
C GLY A 13 -1.51 -5.58 3.63
N CYS A 14 -0.80 -5.97 4.70
CA CYS A 14 -0.74 -7.35 5.18
C CYS A 14 -2.12 -7.90 5.57
N ASP A 15 -2.87 -7.16 6.40
CA ASP A 15 -4.17 -7.57 6.89
C ASP A 15 -5.19 -7.71 5.75
N LEU A 16 -5.21 -6.80 4.78
CA LEU A 16 -6.09 -6.91 3.61
C LEU A 16 -5.68 -8.08 2.71
N GLY A 17 -4.37 -8.28 2.50
CA GLY A 17 -3.86 -9.36 1.66
C GLY A 17 -4.13 -10.76 2.26
N LYS A 18 -3.97 -10.92 3.57
CA LYS A 18 -4.13 -12.20 4.28
C LYS A 18 -5.53 -12.41 4.84
N GLY A 19 -6.14 -11.39 5.43
CA GLY A 19 -7.41 -11.47 6.14
C GLY A 19 -8.64 -11.62 5.24
N THR A 20 -8.51 -11.31 3.95
CA THR A 20 -9.62 -11.38 2.98
C THR A 20 -9.71 -12.70 2.23
N ILE A 21 -8.86 -13.69 2.58
CA ILE A 21 -8.86 -15.01 1.97
C ILE A 21 -10.18 -15.72 2.30
N SER A 22 -10.98 -16.02 1.27
CA SER A 22 -12.12 -16.93 1.38
C SER A 22 -11.64 -18.37 1.11
N VAL A 23 -11.64 -19.24 2.11
CA VAL A 23 -11.28 -20.66 1.97
C VAL A 23 -12.50 -21.51 1.62
N PRO A 24 -12.42 -22.41 0.61
CA PRO A 24 -13.44 -23.43 0.41
C PRO A 24 -13.53 -24.34 1.65
N GLY A 25 -14.69 -24.37 2.31
CA GLY A 25 -14.99 -25.29 3.41
C GLY A 25 -14.71 -24.81 4.84
N GLY A 26 -14.25 -23.56 5.04
CA GLY A 26 -13.93 -23.02 6.37
C GLY A 26 -14.76 -21.80 6.81
N GLY A 27 -15.70 -21.34 6.00
CA GLY A 27 -16.55 -20.19 6.32
C GLY A 27 -17.77 -20.12 5.41
N SER A 28 -18.84 -19.53 5.92
CA SER A 28 -20.17 -19.37 5.29
C SER A 28 -20.19 -18.42 4.07
N ILE A 29 -19.03 -18.03 3.54
CA ILE A 29 -18.90 -17.02 2.47
C ILE A 29 -18.32 -17.69 1.21
N PRO A 30 -18.94 -17.49 0.03
CA PRO A 30 -18.43 -18.01 -1.24
C PRO A 30 -16.98 -17.58 -1.50
N ALA A 31 -16.23 -18.37 -2.27
CA ALA A 31 -14.89 -18.00 -2.72
C ALA A 31 -14.91 -16.64 -3.45
N ARG A 32 -14.40 -15.59 -2.81
CA ARG A 32 -14.26 -14.25 -3.40
C ARG A 32 -12.85 -14.02 -3.92
N LYS A 33 -12.73 -13.14 -4.92
CA LYS A 33 -11.45 -12.62 -5.39
C LYS A 33 -10.75 -11.92 -4.23
N ARG A 34 -9.48 -12.28 -3.99
CA ARG A 34 -8.66 -11.64 -2.95
C ARG A 34 -8.46 -10.16 -3.25
N PHE A 35 -8.32 -9.36 -2.20
CA PHE A 35 -7.96 -7.96 -2.37
C PHE A 35 -6.54 -7.84 -2.90
N ARG A 36 -6.36 -6.95 -3.88
CA ARG A 36 -5.04 -6.46 -4.27
C ARG A 36 -4.70 -5.31 -3.34
N ALA A 37 -3.80 -5.56 -2.39
CA ALA A 37 -3.32 -4.55 -1.45
C ALA A 37 -1.80 -4.44 -1.58
N ILE A 38 -1.30 -3.22 -1.78
CA ILE A 38 0.12 -2.94 -1.98
C ILE A 38 0.48 -1.76 -1.09
N SER A 39 1.45 -1.92 -0.21
CA SER A 39 2.04 -0.80 0.52
C SER A 39 3.23 -0.24 -0.28
N LEU A 40 3.21 1.07 -0.54
CA LEU A 40 4.29 1.75 -1.27
C LEU A 40 5.53 2.00 -0.41
N THR A 41 5.48 1.61 0.87
CA THR A 41 6.56 1.84 1.86
C THR A 41 7.43 0.61 2.09
N ASP A 42 7.11 -0.54 1.48
CA ASP A 42 7.78 -1.81 1.77
C ASP A 42 9.04 -2.03 0.93
N ASN A 43 9.07 -1.49 -0.29
CA ASN A 43 10.22 -1.62 -1.17
C ASN A 43 11.22 -0.48 -0.95
N VAL A 44 12.13 -0.69 0.00
CA VAL A 44 13.18 0.27 0.35
C VAL A 44 14.02 0.67 -0.87
N ALA A 45 14.40 -0.28 -1.72
CA ALA A 45 15.22 0.01 -2.90
C ALA A 45 14.51 0.99 -3.85
N THR A 46 13.21 0.82 -4.08
CA THR A 46 12.41 1.75 -4.89
C THR A 46 12.29 3.12 -4.24
N MET A 47 12.04 3.17 -2.92
CA MET A 47 11.94 4.45 -2.21
C MET A 47 13.26 5.23 -2.25
N THR A 48 14.38 4.56 -1.99
CA THR A 48 15.70 5.21 -1.96
C THR A 48 16.18 5.60 -3.35
N ALA A 49 15.84 4.84 -4.39
CA ALA A 49 16.16 5.21 -5.77
C ALA A 49 15.46 6.53 -6.17
N TRP A 50 14.14 6.63 -5.95
CA TRP A 50 13.41 7.88 -6.25
C TRP A 50 13.87 9.06 -5.39
N SER A 51 14.13 8.82 -4.10
CA SER A 51 14.64 9.86 -3.21
C SER A 51 16.03 10.34 -3.60
N ASN A 52 16.90 9.48 -4.15
CA ASN A 52 18.26 9.81 -4.55
C ASN A 52 18.30 10.51 -5.91
N ASP A 53 17.55 9.98 -6.88
CA ASP A 53 17.64 10.38 -8.28
C ASP A 53 16.68 11.53 -8.63
N THR A 54 15.69 11.83 -7.77
CA THR A 54 14.67 12.87 -8.05
C THR A 54 14.35 13.71 -6.81
N SER A 55 13.48 13.23 -5.92
CA SER A 55 13.13 13.88 -4.66
C SER A 55 12.47 12.86 -3.73
N TYR A 56 12.54 13.11 -2.42
CA TYR A 56 11.76 12.34 -1.46
C TYR A 56 10.24 12.51 -1.67
N ASP A 57 9.81 13.67 -2.18
CA ASP A 57 8.39 13.97 -2.41
C ASP A 57 7.79 13.08 -3.51
N ASP A 58 8.64 12.58 -4.42
CA ASP A 58 8.22 11.78 -5.56
C ASP A 58 8.13 10.27 -5.27
N ILE A 59 8.58 9.83 -4.09
CA ILE A 59 8.71 8.39 -3.78
C ILE A 59 7.38 7.64 -3.87
N PHE A 60 6.25 8.30 -3.62
CA PHE A 60 4.92 7.69 -3.70
C PHE A 60 4.28 7.88 -5.07
N VAL A 61 4.34 9.10 -5.63
CA VAL A 61 3.63 9.43 -6.88
C VAL A 61 4.17 8.63 -8.06
N GLU A 62 5.48 8.42 -8.14
CA GLU A 62 6.09 7.66 -9.25
C GLU A 62 5.77 6.17 -9.18
N GLN A 63 5.69 5.61 -7.96
CA GLN A 63 5.21 4.24 -7.77
C GLN A 63 3.73 4.12 -8.18
N LEU A 64 2.90 5.11 -7.82
CA LEU A 64 1.47 5.12 -8.17
C LEU A 64 1.25 5.14 -9.68
N LYS A 65 1.99 5.94 -10.45
CA LYS A 65 1.89 6.00 -11.91
C LYS A 65 2.01 4.62 -12.58
N ASN A 66 2.78 3.71 -11.98
CA ASN A 66 2.99 2.36 -12.50
C ASN A 66 1.97 1.33 -11.98
N LEU A 67 1.42 1.53 -10.79
CA LEU A 67 0.66 0.50 -10.07
C LEU A 67 -0.85 0.71 -10.06
N VAL A 68 -1.30 1.98 -10.11
CA VAL A 68 -2.71 2.35 -9.94
C VAL A 68 -3.49 2.18 -11.24
N ASN A 69 -4.71 1.67 -11.12
CA ASN A 69 -5.69 1.56 -12.20
C ASN A 69 -6.94 2.39 -11.89
N SER A 70 -7.72 2.69 -12.92
CA SER A 70 -9.04 3.29 -12.74
C SER A 70 -9.91 2.42 -11.81
N GLY A 71 -10.46 3.04 -10.76
CA GLY A 71 -11.27 2.37 -9.74
C GLY A 71 -10.51 1.86 -8.52
N ASP A 72 -9.18 1.98 -8.47
CA ASP A 72 -8.41 1.69 -7.26
C ASP A 72 -8.62 2.77 -6.18
N LEU A 73 -8.43 2.37 -4.92
CA LEU A 73 -8.45 3.28 -3.76
C LEU A 73 -7.01 3.52 -3.27
N ILE A 74 -6.66 4.79 -3.08
CA ILE A 74 -5.40 5.21 -2.46
C ILE A 74 -5.68 5.59 -1.00
N ILE A 75 -4.88 5.05 -0.07
CA ILE A 75 -4.98 5.34 1.36
C ILE A 75 -3.70 6.06 1.80
N GLY A 76 -3.81 7.38 2.00
CA GLY A 76 -2.77 8.18 2.62
C GLY A 76 -2.88 8.12 4.15
N ILE A 77 -1.78 7.80 4.83
CA ILE A 77 -1.71 7.81 6.30
C ILE A 77 -0.65 8.83 6.72
N SER A 78 -1.08 9.86 7.43
CA SER A 78 -0.22 10.89 8.01
C SER A 78 -0.82 11.36 9.33
N VAL A 79 0.03 11.52 10.34
CA VAL A 79 -0.39 12.05 11.65
C VAL A 79 -0.65 13.57 11.55
N SER A 80 0.22 14.29 10.84
CA SER A 80 0.12 15.75 10.71
C SER A 80 -0.79 16.18 9.56
N GLY A 81 -0.96 15.34 8.53
CA GLY A 81 -1.62 15.71 7.28
C GLY A 81 -0.79 16.65 6.39
N ASN A 82 0.44 17.00 6.80
CA ASN A 82 1.31 17.96 6.12
C ASN A 82 2.52 17.30 5.44
N SER A 83 2.47 15.98 5.21
CA SER A 83 3.50 15.33 4.40
C SER A 83 3.24 15.71 2.95
N GLU A 84 4.26 16.31 2.32
CA GLU A 84 4.26 16.67 0.90
C GLU A 84 4.29 15.43 0.00
#